data_AF-A0A369AI54-F1
#
_entry.id   AF-A0A369AI54-F1
#
_cell.length_a   1.000
_cell.length_b   1.000
_cell.length_c   1.000
_cell.angle_alpha   90.00
_cell.angle_beta   90.00
_cell.angle_gamma   90.00
#
_symmetry.space_group_name_H-M   'P 1'
#
loop_
_entity.id
_entity.type
_entity.pdbx_description
1 polymer ?
#
loop_
_entity_poly.entity_id
_entity_poly.type
_entity_poly.pdbx_seq_one_letter_code
_entity_poly.pdbx_strand_id
1 'polypeptide(L)'
;MSPTPCAPTDEDRPDAPGLERLVLLDVRSPGEYAAGHVRGAINLPLERFMQDIAQVAPDKDAPVVLYCVSGARSGMACDAMRQLGYRQAINGGSAANVALQLQRPIERG
;
A
#
# COMPACT_ATOMS: atom_id res chain seq x y z
N MET A 1 44.60 14.94 -2.62
CA MET A 1 43.41 15.74 -2.96
C MET A 1 42.22 14.81 -2.79
N SER A 2 41.59 14.89 -1.63
CA SER A 2 40.53 13.97 -1.19
C SER A 2 39.26 14.18 -2.04
N PRO A 3 38.53 13.10 -2.39
CA PRO A 3 37.25 13.25 -3.08
C PRO A 3 36.24 13.92 -2.17
N THR A 4 35.55 14.92 -2.70
CA THR A 4 34.35 15.53 -2.13
C THR A 4 33.35 14.44 -1.75
N PRO A 5 32.84 14.40 -0.51
CA PRO A 5 31.75 13.49 -0.19
C PRO A 5 30.49 13.96 -0.92
N CYS A 6 29.87 13.06 -1.70
CA CYS A 6 28.44 13.13 -1.98
C CYS A 6 27.74 13.20 -0.62
N ALA A 7 27.26 14.38 -0.24
CA ALA A 7 26.31 14.48 0.84
C ALA A 7 25.09 13.61 0.44
N PRO A 8 24.63 12.68 1.29
CA PRO A 8 23.33 12.05 1.09
C PRO A 8 22.28 13.15 1.11
N THR A 9 21.44 13.20 0.08
CA THR A 9 20.25 14.04 0.01
C THR A 9 19.41 13.80 1.27
N ASP A 10 18.70 14.85 1.72
CA ASP A 10 17.85 14.94 2.92
C ASP A 10 16.69 13.91 3.03
N GLU A 11 16.75 12.78 2.32
CA GLU A 11 15.79 11.67 2.37
C GLU A 11 16.07 10.67 3.51
N ASP A 12 17.17 10.86 4.23
CA ASP A 12 17.63 10.04 5.38
C ASP A 12 17.02 10.55 6.71
N ARG A 13 15.69 10.53 6.83
CA ARG A 13 15.01 10.71 8.12
C ARG A 13 14.18 9.47 8.48
N PRO A 14 14.51 8.68 9.52
CA PRO A 14 14.05 7.29 9.63
C PRO A 14 12.71 7.05 10.35
N ASP A 15 12.04 8.04 10.94
CA ASP A 15 11.03 7.75 11.99
C ASP A 15 9.60 8.26 11.71
N ALA A 16 9.27 8.58 10.47
CA ALA A 16 7.88 8.63 10.05
C ALA A 16 7.79 8.00 8.65
N PRO A 17 6.92 6.98 8.43
CA PRO A 17 6.63 6.56 7.08
C PRO A 17 6.02 7.77 6.37
N GLY A 18 6.82 8.45 5.55
CA GLY A 18 6.35 9.55 4.74
C GLY A 18 5.15 9.02 3.96
N LEU A 19 3.97 9.56 4.25
CA LEU A 19 2.71 9.18 3.62
C LEU A 19 2.78 9.30 2.08
N GLU A 20 3.80 10.00 1.58
CA GLU A 20 4.15 10.20 0.18
C GLU A 20 4.64 8.92 -0.53
N ARG A 21 5.19 7.93 0.21
CA ARG A 21 5.65 6.64 -0.35
C ARG A 21 4.73 5.46 -0.01
N LEU A 22 3.61 5.72 0.67
CA LEU A 22 2.68 4.67 1.08
C LEU A 22 1.85 4.18 -0.11
N VAL A 23 1.94 2.88 -0.40
CA VAL A 23 1.13 2.25 -1.43
C VAL A 23 -0.14 1.74 -0.78
N LEU A 24 -1.28 2.25 -1.24
CA LEU A 24 -2.58 1.82 -0.75
C LEU A 24 -3.24 0.89 -1.77
N LEU A 25 -3.56 -0.34 -1.36
CA LEU A 25 -4.12 -1.37 -2.22
C LEU A 25 -5.52 -1.80 -1.77
N ASP A 26 -6.44 -1.82 -2.74
CA ASP A 26 -7.79 -2.32 -2.56
C ASP A 26 -7.91 -3.71 -3.18
N VAL A 27 -8.03 -4.74 -2.34
CA VAL A 27 -8.11 -6.14 -2.81
C VAL A 27 -9.54 -6.59 -3.17
N ARG A 28 -10.48 -5.64 -3.23
CA ARG A 28 -11.87 -5.89 -3.64
C ARG A 28 -12.00 -5.96 -5.16
N SER A 29 -13.19 -6.35 -5.61
CA SER A 29 -13.51 -6.36 -7.03
C SER A 29 -13.56 -4.94 -7.61
N PRO A 30 -13.29 -4.74 -8.91
CA PRO A 30 -13.32 -3.42 -9.54
C PRO A 30 -14.67 -2.70 -9.38
N GLY A 31 -15.78 -3.44 -9.38
CA GLY A 31 -17.11 -2.88 -9.14
C GLY A 31 -17.28 -2.34 -7.71
N GLU A 32 -16.69 -2.99 -6.69
CA GLU A 32 -16.70 -2.49 -5.31
C GLU A 32 -15.82 -1.25 -5.16
N TYR A 33 -14.69 -1.22 -5.88
CA TYR A 33 -13.78 -0.08 -5.92
C TYR A 33 -14.45 1.15 -6.56
N ALA A 34 -15.07 0.98 -7.73
CA ALA A 34 -15.79 2.05 -8.43
C ALA A 34 -16.98 2.60 -7.61
N ALA A 35 -17.67 1.72 -6.86
CA ALA A 35 -18.74 2.13 -5.96
C ALA A 35 -18.27 3.01 -4.79
N GLY A 36 -16.99 2.90 -4.41
CA GLY A 36 -16.38 3.72 -3.38
C GLY A 36 -15.07 3.12 -2.85
N HIS A 37 -13.96 3.82 -3.04
CA HIS A 37 -12.62 3.44 -2.61
C HIS A 37 -11.92 4.58 -1.90
N VAL A 38 -10.87 4.29 -1.13
CA VAL A 38 -10.09 5.35 -0.47
C VAL A 38 -9.31 6.10 -1.54
N ARG A 39 -9.37 7.44 -1.56
CA ARG A 39 -8.64 8.29 -2.52
C ARG A 39 -7.21 7.80 -2.68
N GLY A 40 -6.76 7.60 -3.91
CA GLY A 40 -5.41 7.11 -4.26
C GLY A 40 -5.06 5.73 -3.71
N ALA A 41 -6.06 4.87 -3.50
CA ALA A 41 -5.89 3.42 -3.49
C ALA A 41 -5.80 2.89 -4.91
N ILE A 42 -5.01 1.85 -5.13
CA ILE A 42 -4.93 1.12 -6.40
C ILE A 42 -5.76 -0.15 -6.26
N ASN A 43 -6.68 -0.38 -7.20
CA ASN A 43 -7.45 -1.61 -7.19
C ASN A 43 -6.59 -2.78 -7.66
N LEU A 44 -6.41 -3.77 -6.80
CA LEU A 44 -5.67 -4.99 -7.09
C LEU A 44 -6.44 -6.20 -6.54
N PRO A 45 -7.44 -6.70 -7.29
CA PRO A 45 -8.27 -7.81 -6.84
C PRO A 45 -7.44 -9.01 -6.40
N LEU A 46 -7.85 -9.70 -5.33
CA LEU A 46 -7.10 -10.83 -4.77
C LEU A 46 -6.73 -11.90 -5.83
N GLU A 47 -7.60 -12.10 -6.83
CA GLU A 47 -7.39 -13.04 -7.95
C GLU A 47 -6.14 -12.72 -8.78
N ARG A 48 -5.77 -11.44 -8.93
CA ARG A 48 -4.64 -10.98 -9.74
C ARG A 48 -3.47 -10.48 -8.89
N PHE A 49 -3.69 -10.42 -7.58
CA PHE A 49 -2.76 -9.86 -6.61
C PHE A 49 -1.34 -10.41 -6.75
N MET A 50 -1.17 -11.73 -6.74
CA MET A 50 0.16 -12.36 -6.85
C MET A 50 0.89 -12.05 -8.16
N GLN A 51 0.16 -11.78 -9.24
CA GLN A 51 0.73 -11.52 -10.57
C GLN A 51 1.10 -10.04 -10.74
N ASP A 52 0.27 -9.15 -10.20
CA ASP A 52 0.36 -7.72 -10.45
C ASP A 52 1.05 -6.95 -9.31
N ILE A 53 1.15 -7.52 -8.10
CA ILE A 53 1.73 -6.83 -6.94
C ILE A 53 3.16 -6.36 -7.17
N ALA A 54 3.97 -7.12 -7.91
CA ALA A 54 5.34 -6.75 -8.25
C ALA A 54 5.41 -5.56 -9.22
N GLN A 55 4.37 -5.35 -10.03
CA GLN A 55 4.27 -4.20 -10.93
C GLN A 55 3.72 -2.96 -10.20
N VAL A 56 2.77 -3.17 -9.29
CA VAL A 56 2.11 -2.10 -8.54
C VAL A 56 3.00 -1.56 -7.41
N ALA A 57 3.65 -2.45 -6.68
CA ALA A 57 4.58 -2.14 -5.60
C ALA A 57 5.94 -2.81 -5.90
N PRO A 58 6.74 -2.27 -6.84
CA PRO A 58 8.05 -2.83 -7.14
C PRO A 58 9.03 -2.67 -5.97
N ASP A 59 8.84 -1.62 -5.17
CA ASP A 59 9.59 -1.40 -3.94
C ASP A 59 9.01 -2.26 -2.80
N LYS A 60 9.80 -3.24 -2.36
CA LYS A 60 9.45 -4.16 -1.27
C LYS A 60 9.66 -3.55 0.12
N ASP A 61 10.34 -2.41 0.19
CA ASP A 61 10.65 -1.69 1.42
C ASP A 61 9.61 -0.60 1.71
N ALA A 62 8.88 -0.19 0.68
CA ALA A 62 7.78 0.75 0.81
C ALA A 62 6.65 0.17 1.67
N PRO A 63 6.01 1.01 2.53
CA PRO A 63 4.85 0.61 3.30
C PRO A 63 3.64 0.39 2.39
N VAL A 64 3.12 -0.83 2.39
CA VAL A 64 1.94 -1.22 1.61
C VAL A 64 0.79 -1.52 2.55
N VAL A 65 -0.26 -0.71 2.45
CA VAL A 65 -1.51 -0.89 3.20
C VAL A 65 -2.52 -1.58 2.31
N LEU A 66 -3.05 -2.70 2.77
CA LEU A 66 -4.05 -3.48 2.06
C LEU A 66 -5.36 -3.45 2.82
N TYR A 67 -6.46 -3.21 2.13
CA TYR A 67 -7.79 -3.25 2.74
C TYR A 67 -8.80 -3.95 1.86
N CYS A 68 -9.87 -4.43 2.49
CA CYS A 68 -11.03 -4.96 1.78
C CYS A 68 -12.33 -4.49 2.44
N VAL A 69 -13.38 -5.33 2.43
CA VAL A 69 -14.64 -5.03 3.13
C VAL A 69 -14.49 -5.19 4.64
N SER A 70 -13.86 -6.27 5.09
CA SER A 70 -13.84 -6.68 6.51
C SER A 70 -12.46 -7.00 7.08
N GLY A 71 -11.40 -6.98 6.25
CA GLY A 71 -10.03 -7.32 6.65
C GLY A 71 -9.59 -8.77 6.35
N ALA A 72 -10.49 -9.67 5.96
CA ALA A 72 -10.17 -11.08 5.71
C ALA A 72 -9.32 -11.28 4.44
N ARG A 73 -9.74 -10.69 3.31
CA ARG A 73 -9.03 -10.77 2.02
C ARG A 73 -7.66 -10.07 2.09
N SER A 74 -7.59 -8.94 2.78
CA SER A 74 -6.35 -8.18 2.95
C SER A 74 -5.35 -8.89 3.87
N GLY A 75 -5.80 -9.69 4.84
CA GLY A 75 -4.92 -10.56 5.62
C GLY A 75 -4.19 -11.58 4.76
N MET A 76 -4.92 -12.31 3.91
CA MET A 76 -4.33 -13.26 2.97
C MET A 76 -3.35 -12.59 2.00
N ALA A 77 -3.69 -11.40 1.50
CA ALA A 77 -2.81 -10.63 0.64
C ALA A 77 -1.54 -10.16 1.37
N CYS A 78 -1.64 -9.72 2.62
CA CYS A 78 -0.47 -9.37 3.45
C CYS A 78 0.47 -10.57 3.65
N ASP A 79 -0.07 -11.74 3.93
CA ASP A 79 0.75 -12.95 4.10
C ASP A 79 1.44 -13.35 2.79
N ALA A 80 0.74 -13.24 1.66
CA ALA A 80 1.32 -13.43 0.34
C ALA A 80 2.46 -12.42 0.07
N MET A 81 2.28 -11.14 0.40
CA MET A 81 3.33 -10.13 0.28
C MET A 81 4.55 -10.45 1.14
N ARG A 82 4.35 -10.89 2.38
CA ARG A 82 5.46 -11.29 3.26
C ARG A 82 6.25 -12.45 2.65
N GLN A 83 5.58 -13.43 2.05
CA GLN A 83 6.23 -14.53 1.34
C GLN A 83 7.02 -14.07 0.09
N LEU A 84 6.55 -13.02 -0.59
CA LEU A 84 7.24 -12.39 -1.72
C LEU A 84 8.42 -11.50 -1.29
N GLY A 85 8.62 -11.29 0.01
CA GLY A 85 9.71 -10.51 0.59
C GLY A 85 9.41 -9.03 0.82
N TYR A 86 8.13 -8.63 0.84
CA TYR A 86 7.76 -7.28 1.27
C TYR A 86 7.97 -7.13 2.77
N ARG A 87 8.70 -6.10 3.18
CA ARG A 87 9.04 -5.86 4.59
C ARG A 87 7.91 -5.16 5.34
N GLN A 88 7.09 -4.37 4.64
CA GLN A 88 6.09 -3.50 5.27
C GLN A 88 4.67 -3.71 4.71
N ALA A 89 4.14 -4.94 4.82
CA ALA A 89 2.74 -5.22 4.49
C ALA A 89 1.82 -5.05 5.71
N ILE A 90 0.84 -4.16 5.60
CA ILE A 90 -0.07 -3.74 6.68
C ILE A 90 -1.51 -4.05 6.29
N ASN A 91 -2.24 -4.78 7.15
CA ASN A 91 -3.67 -5.00 6.97
C ASN A 91 -4.46 -3.81 7.55
N GLY A 92 -4.97 -2.96 6.68
CA GLY A 92 -5.78 -1.80 7.04
C GLY A 92 -7.25 -2.12 7.38
N GLY A 93 -7.68 -3.36 7.16
CA GLY A 93 -9.04 -3.81 7.49
C GLY A 93 -10.07 -3.39 6.43
N SER A 94 -10.99 -2.51 6.81
CA SER A 94 -12.05 -2.00 5.93
C SER A 94 -11.66 -0.68 5.25
N ALA A 95 -12.25 -0.39 4.09
CA ALA A 95 -12.06 0.90 3.39
C ALA A 95 -12.35 2.11 4.30
N ALA A 96 -13.38 2.02 5.14
CA ALA A 96 -13.73 3.07 6.11
C ALA A 96 -12.65 3.25 7.18
N ASN A 97 -12.11 2.15 7.71
CA ASN A 97 -11.06 2.20 8.71
C ASN A 97 -9.78 2.83 8.14
N VAL A 98 -9.39 2.41 6.94
CA VAL A 98 -8.24 2.99 6.24
C VAL A 98 -8.44 4.47 5.92
N ALA A 99 -9.62 4.85 5.42
CA ALA A 99 -9.96 6.24 5.14
C ALA A 99 -9.77 7.12 6.39
N LEU A 100 -10.22 6.63 7.55
CA LEU A 100 -10.04 7.32 8.83
C LEU A 100 -8.58 7.36 9.28
N GLN A 101 -7.86 6.25 9.19
CA GLN A 101 -6.45 6.15 9.61
C GLN A 101 -5.52 7.01 8.77
N LEU A 102 -5.70 7.00 7.45
CA LEU A 102 -4.91 7.80 6.52
C LEU A 102 -5.47 9.21 6.33
N GLN A 103 -6.62 9.51 6.95
CA GLN A 103 -7.36 10.76 6.77
C GLN A 103 -7.62 11.08 5.29
N ARG A 104 -7.89 10.03 4.50
CA ARG A 104 -8.18 10.11 3.06
C ARG A 104 -9.68 9.93 2.85
N PRO A 105 -10.34 10.79 2.05
CA PRO A 105 -11.75 10.63 1.75
C PRO A 105 -12.01 9.36 0.92
N ILE A 106 -13.22 8.82 1.00
CA ILE A 106 -13.68 7.77 0.09
C ILE A 106 -14.20 8.45 -1.18
N GLU A 107 -13.58 8.15 -2.31
CA GLU A 107 -13.97 8.60 -3.64
C GLU A 107 -14.75 7.53 -4.37
N ARG A 108 -15.67 7.95 -5.23
CA ARG A 108 -16.49 7.08 -6.08
C ARG A 108 -16.16 7.43 -7.52
N GLY A 109 -15.78 6.45 -8.33
CA GLY A 109 -15.28 6.67 -9.68
C GLY A 109 -14.70 5.41 -10.27
#